data_AF-A0A7C8F0K3-F1
#
_entry.id   AF-A0A7C8F0K3-F1
#
_cell.length_a   1.000
_cell.length_b   1.000
_cell.length_c   1.000
_cell.angle_alpha   90.00
_cell.angle_beta   90.00
_cell.angle_gamma   90.00
#
_symmetry.space_group_name_H-M   'P 1'
#
loop_
_entity.id
_entity.type
_entity.pdbx_description
1 polymer ?
#
loop_
_entity_poly.entity_id
_entity_poly.type
_entity_poly.pdbx_seq_one_letter_code
_entity_poly.pdbx_strand_id
1 'polypeptide(L)'
;MEETIRRNAELVIKQMKDLLGVTLSYDEKSVAWLDDYIVRIRADLSRVVTDKLIDVLGSFFGECIRHRYGGVWRQTEGRWGISFDDNNAVFPFAKISKHFDEEGESILGLYTSIPLVFKDVLKGEFSAPSDMSTEMNAQEAQEIASLLKSLQTHEYLSRKYRVKGDEWYEIGNKRFSMEYHNLAAEEDRRVRAILIELEDKLGPAGSILSPGSERIEDIRVKAEALPSPWSEEKEGDFDSACFFARYPRWTRLVPGLYSTYEKWKDDPRFLAEAPKFRPINPSWKP
;
A
#
# COMPACT_ATOMS: atom_id res chain seq x y z
N MET A 1 6.16 -18.63 29.01
CA MET A 1 5.87 -18.94 27.59
C MET A 1 5.59 -17.66 26.81
N GLU A 2 4.64 -16.82 27.23
CA GLU A 2 4.37 -15.53 26.56
C GLU A 2 5.63 -14.66 26.40
N GLU A 3 6.49 -14.58 27.43
CA GLU A 3 7.77 -13.88 27.32
C GLU A 3 8.70 -14.50 26.26
N THR A 4 8.68 -15.82 26.10
CA THR A 4 9.42 -16.51 25.03
C THR A 4 8.87 -16.15 23.66
N ILE A 5 7.54 -16.06 23.52
CA ILE A 5 6.86 -15.62 22.30
C ILE A 5 7.29 -14.19 21.94
N ARG A 6 7.25 -13.25 22.90
CA ARG A 6 7.68 -11.87 22.66
C ARG A 6 9.14 -11.79 22.22
N ARG A 7 10.04 -12.49 22.91
CA ARG A 7 11.47 -12.55 22.55
C ARG A 7 11.70 -13.15 21.17
N ASN A 8 10.92 -14.16 20.79
CA ASN A 8 10.97 -14.74 19.45
C ASN A 8 10.50 -13.74 18.38
N ALA A 9 9.43 -12.98 18.65
CA ALA A 9 8.95 -11.94 17.75
C ALA A 9 9.99 -10.84 17.52
N GLU A 10 10.64 -10.37 18.59
CA GLU A 10 11.74 -9.40 18.52
C GLU A 10 12.96 -9.96 17.77
N LEU A 11 13.25 -11.26 17.96
CA LEU A 11 14.33 -11.94 17.25
C LEU A 11 14.11 -11.91 15.73
N VAL A 12 12.87 -12.10 15.25
CA VAL A 12 12.53 -11.97 13.82
C VAL A 12 12.86 -10.57 13.31
N ILE A 13 12.39 -9.52 13.99
CA ILE A 13 12.62 -8.13 13.59
C ILE A 13 14.12 -7.87 13.48
N LYS A 14 14.89 -8.28 14.49
CA LYS A 14 16.33 -8.11 14.51
C LYS A 14 17.03 -8.88 13.39
N GLN A 15 16.73 -10.17 13.23
CA GLN A 15 17.39 -11.00 12.22
C GLN A 15 17.07 -10.56 10.80
N MET A 16 15.83 -10.16 10.51
CA MET A 16 15.46 -9.70 9.17
C MET A 16 16.15 -8.39 8.80
N LYS A 17 16.37 -7.51 9.79
CA LYS A 17 17.16 -6.30 9.60
C LYS A 17 18.63 -6.62 9.39
N ASP A 18 19.22 -7.42 10.28
CA ASP A 18 20.66 -7.70 10.29
C ASP A 18 21.11 -8.54 9.08
N LEU A 19 20.28 -9.51 8.65
CA LEU A 19 20.65 -10.45 7.57
C LEU A 19 20.16 -10.02 6.20
N LEU A 20 18.99 -9.40 6.11
CA LEU A 20 18.33 -9.08 4.82
C LEU A 20 18.17 -7.58 4.58
N GLY A 21 18.52 -6.73 5.54
CA GLY A 21 18.31 -5.27 5.44
C GLY A 21 16.83 -4.87 5.47
N VAL A 22 15.93 -5.79 5.85
CA VAL A 22 14.49 -5.55 5.87
C VAL A 22 14.08 -5.08 7.26
N THR A 23 13.48 -3.89 7.33
CA THR A 23 12.94 -3.38 8.60
C THR A 23 11.49 -3.84 8.74
N LEU A 24 11.26 -4.76 9.67
CA LEU A 24 9.92 -5.22 10.04
C LEU A 24 9.39 -4.45 11.26
N SER A 25 8.07 -4.33 11.32
CA SER A 25 7.31 -3.82 12.47
C SER A 25 6.05 -4.66 12.68
N TYR A 26 5.21 -4.34 13.66
CA TYR A 26 3.98 -5.10 13.92
C TYR A 26 2.79 -4.59 13.09
N ASP A 27 3.01 -4.38 11.80
CA ASP A 27 2.04 -3.83 10.86
C ASP A 27 1.68 -4.79 9.71
N GLU A 28 0.66 -4.43 8.94
CA GLU A 28 0.18 -5.24 7.80
C GLU A 28 1.26 -5.43 6.73
N LYS A 29 2.10 -4.41 6.48
CA LYS A 29 3.19 -4.49 5.50
C LYS A 29 4.19 -5.58 5.86
N SER A 30 4.53 -5.69 7.15
CA SER A 30 5.44 -6.71 7.65
C SER A 30 4.82 -8.10 7.59
N VAL A 31 3.50 -8.22 7.80
CA VAL A 31 2.77 -9.47 7.59
C VAL A 31 2.77 -9.88 6.12
N ALA A 32 2.52 -8.95 5.20
CA ALA A 32 2.57 -9.22 3.76
C ALA A 32 3.97 -9.67 3.31
N TRP A 33 5.02 -8.99 3.79
CA TRP A 33 6.40 -9.39 3.51
C TRP A 33 6.70 -10.79 4.05
N LEU A 34 6.22 -11.12 5.25
CA LEU A 34 6.39 -12.43 5.87
C LEU A 34 5.65 -13.53 5.09
N ASP A 35 4.45 -13.25 4.60
CA ASP A 35 3.65 -14.17 3.77
C ASP A 35 4.44 -14.59 2.53
N ASP A 36 4.99 -13.62 1.80
CA ASP A 36 5.83 -13.85 0.63
C ASP A 36 7.17 -14.54 1.00
N TYR A 37 7.75 -14.18 2.14
CA TYR A 37 9.01 -14.76 2.60
C TYR A 37 8.88 -16.26 2.84
N ILE A 38 7.79 -16.71 3.47
CA ILE A 38 7.53 -18.13 3.71
C ILE A 38 7.39 -18.89 2.38
N VAL A 39 6.66 -18.33 1.40
CA VAL A 39 6.52 -18.93 0.06
C VAL A 39 7.87 -19.13 -0.61
N ARG A 40 8.80 -18.16 -0.48
CA ARG A 40 10.14 -18.25 -1.07
C ARG A 40 11.01 -19.32 -0.43
N ILE A 41 10.94 -19.50 0.89
CA ILE A 41 11.87 -20.39 1.61
C ILE A 41 11.34 -21.81 1.77
N ARG A 42 10.02 -22.05 1.72
CA ARG A 42 9.44 -23.35 2.09
C ARG A 42 9.90 -24.54 1.25
N ALA A 43 10.31 -24.32 0.01
CA ALA A 43 10.77 -25.40 -0.89
C ALA A 43 12.12 -26.02 -0.47
N ASP A 44 12.97 -25.24 0.21
CA ASP A 44 14.37 -25.59 0.45
C ASP A 44 14.66 -25.99 1.92
N LEU A 45 13.63 -26.06 2.76
CA LEU A 45 13.79 -26.26 4.20
C LEU A 45 13.56 -27.70 4.63
N SER A 46 14.47 -28.21 5.46
CA SER A 46 14.25 -29.48 6.17
C SER A 46 13.18 -29.31 7.26
N ARG A 47 12.46 -30.41 7.57
CA ARG A 47 11.40 -30.40 8.60
C ARG A 47 11.86 -29.82 9.94
N VAL A 48 13.06 -30.18 10.39
CA VAL A 48 13.62 -29.71 11.68
C VAL A 48 13.82 -28.18 11.69
N VAL A 49 14.18 -27.59 10.56
CA VAL A 49 14.32 -26.13 10.45
C VAL A 49 12.94 -25.48 10.36
N THR A 50 12.02 -26.08 9.60
CA THR A 50 10.63 -25.63 9.50
C THR A 50 9.96 -25.53 10.86
N ASP A 51 10.09 -26.54 11.73
CA ASP A 51 9.47 -26.53 13.06
C ASP A 51 9.97 -25.35 13.92
N LYS A 52 11.27 -25.05 13.88
CA LYS A 52 11.84 -23.88 14.59
C LYS A 52 11.36 -22.55 14.01
N LEU A 53 11.22 -22.47 12.68
CA LEU A 53 10.70 -21.28 12.02
C LEU A 53 9.22 -21.09 12.33
N ILE A 54 8.42 -22.15 12.47
CA ILE A 54 7.02 -22.06 12.88
C ILE A 54 6.91 -21.36 14.24
N ASP A 55 7.75 -21.73 15.21
CA ASP A 55 7.74 -21.10 16.53
C ASP A 55 8.11 -19.62 16.46
N VAL A 56 9.17 -19.29 15.71
CA VAL A 56 9.70 -17.93 15.66
C VAL A 56 8.81 -16.99 14.82
N LEU A 57 8.41 -17.42 13.62
CA LEU A 57 7.54 -16.66 12.72
C LEU A 57 6.10 -16.62 13.22
N GLY A 58 5.60 -17.70 13.85
CA GLY A 58 4.29 -17.73 14.50
C GLY A 58 4.20 -16.76 15.67
N SER A 59 5.28 -16.62 16.44
CA SER A 59 5.37 -15.61 17.50
C SER A 59 5.27 -14.19 16.95
N PHE A 60 6.05 -13.87 15.91
CA PHE A 60 6.00 -12.56 15.25
C PHE A 60 4.62 -12.27 14.66
N PHE A 61 4.04 -13.23 13.92
CA PHE A 61 2.72 -13.06 13.32
C PHE A 61 1.62 -12.86 14.38
N GLY A 62 1.69 -13.58 15.49
CA GLY A 62 0.79 -13.37 16.62
C GLY A 62 0.92 -11.99 17.26
N GLU A 63 2.13 -11.47 17.40
CA GLU A 63 2.35 -10.09 17.85
C GLU A 63 1.79 -9.05 16.87
N CYS A 64 1.93 -9.26 15.55
CA CYS A 64 1.27 -8.41 14.56
C CYS A 64 -0.24 -8.37 14.73
N ILE A 65 -0.87 -9.52 15.02
CA ILE A 65 -2.31 -9.60 15.30
C ILE A 65 -2.65 -8.86 16.59
N ARG A 66 -1.89 -9.12 17.67
CA ARG A 66 -2.11 -8.52 18.98
C ARG A 66 -1.99 -7.00 18.97
N HIS A 67 -0.97 -6.49 18.30
CA HIS A 67 -0.74 -5.04 18.16
C HIS A 67 -1.80 -4.35 17.32
N ARG A 68 -2.36 -5.02 16.30
CA ARG A 68 -3.34 -4.41 15.39
C ARG A 68 -4.78 -4.54 15.86
N TYR A 69 -5.16 -5.72 16.34
CA TYR A 69 -6.54 -6.10 16.63
C TYR A 69 -6.79 -6.33 18.12
N GLY A 70 -5.76 -6.24 18.97
CA GLY A 70 -5.89 -6.54 20.39
C GLY A 70 -5.92 -8.05 20.68
N GLY A 71 -6.62 -8.42 21.74
CA GLY A 71 -6.63 -9.79 22.25
C GLY A 71 -5.41 -10.12 23.12
N VAL A 72 -5.42 -11.34 23.66
CA VAL A 72 -4.40 -11.82 24.61
C VAL A 72 -3.89 -13.19 24.20
N TRP A 73 -2.62 -13.45 24.46
CA TRP A 73 -2.09 -14.81 24.35
C TRP A 73 -2.77 -15.71 25.37
N ARG A 74 -3.49 -16.71 24.89
CA ARG A 74 -4.13 -17.73 25.72
C ARG A 74 -3.82 -19.10 25.15
N GLN A 75 -3.64 -20.07 26.04
CA GLN A 75 -3.51 -21.47 25.65
C GLN A 75 -4.88 -22.13 25.69
N THR A 76 -5.32 -22.66 24.55
CA THR A 76 -6.60 -23.37 24.39
C THR A 76 -6.29 -24.76 23.84
N GLU A 77 -6.74 -25.82 24.52
CA GLU A 77 -6.49 -27.21 24.12
C GLU A 77 -5.00 -27.51 23.87
N GLY A 78 -4.12 -26.91 24.69
CA GLY A 78 -2.67 -27.07 24.58
C GLY A 78 -2.02 -26.23 23.48
N ARG A 79 -2.77 -25.49 22.65
CA ARG A 79 -2.26 -24.64 21.58
C ARG A 79 -2.30 -23.16 21.97
N TRP A 80 -1.23 -22.43 21.66
CA TRP A 80 -1.19 -20.98 21.88
C TRP A 80 -1.88 -20.24 20.75
N GLY A 81 -2.73 -19.28 21.12
CA GLY A 81 -3.42 -18.41 20.19
C GLY A 81 -3.67 -17.01 20.77
N ILE A 82 -4.12 -16.11 19.90
CA ILE A 82 -4.63 -14.79 20.29
C ILE A 82 -6.13 -14.93 20.50
N SER A 83 -6.56 -14.87 21.76
CA SER A 83 -7.97 -14.89 22.16
C SER A 83 -8.50 -13.47 22.22
N PHE A 84 -9.58 -13.21 21.49
CA PHE A 84 -10.32 -11.95 21.52
C PHE A 84 -11.44 -12.02 22.57
N ASP A 85 -12.05 -13.20 22.75
CA ASP A 85 -12.95 -13.55 23.85
C ASP A 85 -12.91 -15.07 24.10
N ASP A 86 -13.88 -15.60 24.86
CA ASP A 86 -13.97 -17.02 25.20
C ASP A 86 -14.27 -17.96 24.01
N ASN A 87 -14.87 -17.45 22.94
CA ASN A 87 -15.28 -18.24 21.77
C ASN A 87 -14.46 -17.91 20.51
N ASN A 88 -13.69 -16.82 20.52
CA ASN A 88 -13.01 -16.27 19.36
C ASN A 88 -11.50 -16.22 19.60
N ALA A 89 -10.76 -17.04 18.86
CA ALA A 89 -9.32 -17.04 18.89
C ALA A 89 -8.71 -17.33 17.51
N VAL A 90 -7.52 -16.78 17.27
CA VAL A 90 -6.68 -17.10 16.12
C VAL A 90 -5.45 -17.87 16.62
N PHE A 91 -4.97 -18.84 15.84
CA PHE A 91 -3.83 -19.69 16.20
C PHE A 91 -2.66 -19.44 15.22
N PRO A 92 -1.78 -18.45 15.49
CA PRO A 92 -0.72 -18.04 14.58
C PRO A 92 0.24 -19.18 14.20
N PHE A 93 0.67 -19.98 15.17
CA PHE A 93 1.57 -21.11 14.94
C PHE A 93 0.97 -22.15 13.99
N ALA A 94 -0.30 -22.50 14.21
CA ALA A 94 -1.00 -23.45 13.34
C ALA A 94 -1.14 -22.90 11.92
N LYS A 95 -1.41 -21.59 11.78
CA LYS A 95 -1.49 -20.95 10.46
C LYS A 95 -0.15 -20.94 9.74
N ILE A 96 0.94 -20.60 10.42
CA ILE A 96 2.29 -20.63 9.83
C ILE A 96 2.68 -22.04 9.43
N SER A 97 2.41 -23.05 10.28
CA SER A 97 2.65 -24.46 9.94
C SER A 97 1.94 -24.85 8.65
N LYS A 98 0.66 -24.52 8.51
CA LYS A 98 -0.10 -24.79 7.27
C LYS A 98 0.48 -24.07 6.06
N HIS A 99 0.96 -22.83 6.22
CA HIS A 99 1.56 -22.06 5.13
C HIS A 99 2.86 -22.68 4.59
N PHE A 100 3.60 -23.37 5.46
CA PHE A 100 4.75 -24.19 5.04
C PHE A 100 4.32 -25.49 4.34
N ASP A 101 3.24 -26.13 4.79
CA ASP A 101 2.83 -27.46 4.34
C ASP A 101 1.93 -27.45 3.07
N GLU A 102 1.12 -26.40 2.85
CA GLU A 102 0.06 -26.36 1.83
C GLU A 102 0.22 -25.19 0.84
N GLU A 103 -0.05 -25.42 -0.45
CA GLU A 103 -0.11 -24.35 -1.45
C GLU A 103 -1.44 -23.59 -1.38
N GLY A 104 -1.39 -22.25 -1.46
CA GLY A 104 -2.59 -21.40 -1.48
C GLY A 104 -3.05 -20.90 -0.11
N GLU A 105 -2.44 -21.37 0.98
CA GLU A 105 -2.56 -20.72 2.27
C GLU A 105 -1.90 -19.32 2.23
N SER A 106 -2.44 -18.38 3.01
CA SER A 106 -1.87 -17.04 3.18
C SER A 106 -2.13 -16.55 4.59
N ILE A 107 -1.06 -16.13 5.27
CA ILE A 107 -1.15 -15.49 6.59
C ILE A 107 -1.69 -14.06 6.46
N LEU A 108 -1.40 -13.39 5.35
CA LEU A 108 -1.95 -12.06 5.05
C LEU A 108 -3.46 -12.13 4.82
N GLY A 109 -3.93 -13.16 4.11
CA GLY A 109 -5.36 -13.42 3.92
C GLY A 109 -6.09 -13.61 5.25
N LEU A 110 -5.51 -14.38 6.18
CA LEU A 110 -6.07 -14.50 7.52
C LEU A 110 -6.06 -13.15 8.24
N TYR A 111 -4.92 -12.45 8.27
CA TYR A 111 -4.75 -11.17 8.97
C TYR A 111 -5.81 -10.16 8.56
N THR A 112 -6.01 -9.97 7.26
CA THR A 112 -6.99 -9.04 6.70
C THR A 112 -8.45 -9.49 6.91
N SER A 113 -8.69 -10.80 7.09
CA SER A 113 -10.02 -11.33 7.39
C SER A 113 -10.46 -11.18 8.85
N ILE A 114 -9.53 -11.02 9.80
CA ILE A 114 -9.82 -10.88 11.24
C ILE A 114 -10.94 -9.85 11.53
N PRO A 115 -10.88 -8.60 11.04
CA PRO A 115 -11.94 -7.63 11.30
C PRO A 115 -13.30 -7.98 10.69
N LEU A 116 -13.32 -8.84 9.66
CA LEU A 116 -14.56 -9.31 9.02
C LEU A 116 -15.18 -10.46 9.81
N VAL A 117 -14.36 -11.38 10.30
CA VAL A 117 -14.78 -12.58 11.05
C VAL A 117 -15.16 -12.23 12.49
N PHE A 118 -14.39 -11.35 13.14
CA PHE A 118 -14.56 -11.01 14.56
C PHE A 118 -15.18 -9.63 14.78
N LYS A 119 -15.96 -9.14 13.80
CA LYS A 119 -16.50 -7.78 13.77
C LYS A 119 -17.21 -7.37 15.05
N ASP A 120 -17.99 -8.26 15.65
CA ASP A 120 -18.79 -7.95 16.83
C ASP A 120 -17.97 -7.93 18.13
N VAL A 121 -16.93 -8.76 18.21
CA VAL A 121 -15.99 -8.80 19.35
C VAL A 121 -15.10 -7.56 19.35
N LEU A 122 -14.61 -7.17 18.17
CA LEU A 122 -13.71 -6.02 18.03
C LEU A 122 -14.43 -4.69 18.27
N LYS A 123 -15.74 -4.61 18.05
CA LYS A 123 -16.56 -3.44 18.40
C LYS A 123 -16.77 -3.25 19.90
N GLY A 124 -16.74 -4.35 20.67
CA GLY A 124 -17.21 -4.37 22.06
C GLY A 124 -16.24 -3.77 23.08
N GLU A 125 -14.94 -3.95 22.89
CA GLU A 125 -13.93 -3.56 23.90
C GLU A 125 -12.65 -2.98 23.28
N PHE A 126 -12.46 -3.12 21.98
CA PHE A 126 -11.30 -2.62 21.24
C PHE A 126 -11.77 -1.57 20.25
N SER A 127 -12.39 -0.51 20.75
CA SER A 127 -12.42 0.74 19.99
C SER A 127 -10.98 1.02 19.60
N ALA A 128 -10.67 0.88 18.30
CA ALA A 128 -9.38 1.28 17.74
C ALA A 128 -9.02 2.62 18.38
N PRO A 129 -7.77 2.82 18.85
CA PRO A 129 -7.41 4.00 19.64
C PRO A 129 -8.05 5.23 19.01
N SER A 130 -9.10 5.72 19.66
CA SER A 130 -10.05 6.68 19.10
C SER A 130 -9.45 8.09 19.03
N ASP A 131 -8.14 8.20 19.25
CA ASP A 131 -7.41 9.43 19.50
C ASP A 131 -6.23 9.66 18.53
N MET A 132 -6.24 9.02 17.36
CA MET A 132 -5.32 9.37 16.26
C MET A 132 -6.05 9.76 14.96
N SER A 133 -7.35 10.08 15.04
CA SER A 133 -7.94 11.00 14.06
C SER A 133 -7.52 12.41 14.45
N THR A 134 -6.23 12.73 14.30
CA THR A 134 -5.85 14.13 14.19
C THR A 134 -6.61 14.62 12.97
N GLU A 135 -7.70 15.36 13.21
CA GLU A 135 -8.45 15.98 12.14
C GLU A 135 -7.45 16.75 11.31
N MET A 136 -7.27 16.32 10.06
CA MET A 136 -6.35 16.95 9.14
C MET A 136 -6.76 18.42 9.06
N ASN A 137 -5.85 19.30 9.49
CA ASN A 137 -6.17 20.71 9.57
C ASN A 137 -6.17 21.30 8.14
N ALA A 138 -6.77 22.48 7.98
CA ALA A 138 -6.89 23.11 6.67
C ALA A 138 -5.52 23.36 5.99
N GLN A 139 -4.47 23.59 6.79
CA GLN A 139 -3.11 23.82 6.30
C GLN A 139 -2.51 22.53 5.72
N GLU A 140 -2.62 21.40 6.41
CA GLU A 140 -2.18 20.09 5.92
C GLU A 140 -2.91 19.69 4.62
N ALA A 141 -4.22 19.95 4.55
CA ALA A 141 -5.02 19.71 3.36
C ALA A 141 -4.50 20.54 2.16
N GLN A 142 -4.19 21.81 2.39
CA GLN A 142 -3.68 22.72 1.37
C GLN A 142 -2.28 22.32 0.89
N GLU A 143 -1.41 21.85 1.79
CA GLU A 143 -0.09 21.32 1.43
C GLU A 143 -0.19 20.06 0.56
N ILE A 144 -1.04 19.11 0.94
CA ILE A 144 -1.28 17.89 0.14
C ILE A 144 -1.82 18.26 -1.25
N ALA A 145 -2.78 19.19 -1.34
CA ALA A 145 -3.30 19.66 -2.62
C ALA A 145 -2.21 20.31 -3.48
N SER A 146 -1.31 21.08 -2.88
CA SER A 146 -0.17 21.68 -3.57
C SER A 146 0.79 20.62 -4.11
N LEU A 147 1.09 19.58 -3.33
CA LEU A 147 1.95 18.48 -3.76
C LEU A 147 1.33 17.69 -4.92
N LEU A 148 0.03 17.40 -4.86
CA LEU A 148 -0.67 16.71 -5.95
C LEU A 148 -0.64 17.51 -7.25
N LYS A 149 -0.78 18.84 -7.17
CA LYS A 149 -0.67 19.73 -8.34
C LYS A 149 0.74 19.72 -8.94
N SER A 150 1.77 19.75 -8.11
CA SER A 150 3.17 19.64 -8.55
C SER A 150 3.45 18.29 -9.19
N LEU A 151 2.95 17.19 -8.58
CA LEU A 151 3.11 15.83 -9.08
C LEU A 151 2.58 15.70 -10.52
N GLN A 152 1.37 16.18 -10.75
CA GLN A 152 0.74 16.17 -12.07
C GLN A 152 1.54 16.99 -13.09
N THR A 153 2.04 18.16 -12.69
CA THR A 153 2.83 19.04 -13.57
C THR A 153 4.11 18.35 -14.03
N HIS A 154 4.86 17.75 -13.09
CA HIS A 154 6.12 17.08 -13.41
C HIS A 154 5.92 15.79 -14.21
N GLU A 155 4.82 15.06 -13.98
CA GLU A 155 4.45 13.93 -14.82
C GLU A 155 4.16 14.32 -16.27
N TYR A 156 3.37 15.38 -16.45
CA TYR A 156 3.07 15.93 -17.77
C TYR A 156 4.35 16.34 -18.51
N LEU A 157 5.25 17.06 -17.84
CA LEU A 157 6.53 17.48 -18.43
C LEU A 157 7.42 16.27 -18.77
N SER A 158 7.55 15.31 -17.86
CA SER A 158 8.30 14.07 -18.12
C SER A 158 7.81 13.38 -19.39
N ARG A 159 6.49 13.22 -19.52
CA ARG A 159 5.88 12.59 -20.68
C ARG A 159 6.14 13.38 -21.96
N LYS A 160 5.87 14.68 -21.95
CA LYS A 160 6.08 15.59 -23.08
C LYS A 160 7.53 15.53 -23.56
N TYR A 161 8.48 15.48 -22.64
CA TYR A 161 9.90 15.38 -22.97
C TYR A 161 10.27 14.00 -23.55
N ARG A 162 9.71 12.89 -23.07
CA ARG A 162 9.96 11.57 -23.68
C ARG A 162 9.48 11.50 -25.12
N VAL A 163 8.24 11.93 -25.37
CA VAL A 163 7.66 11.92 -26.73
C VAL A 163 8.51 12.76 -27.67
N LYS A 164 8.94 13.96 -27.24
CA LYS A 164 9.86 14.79 -28.03
C LYS A 164 11.23 14.13 -28.24
N GLY A 165 11.76 13.45 -27.23
CA GLY A 165 13.01 12.70 -27.32
C GLY A 165 12.96 11.59 -28.38
N ASP A 166 11.85 10.85 -28.41
CA ASP A 166 11.59 9.79 -29.39
C ASP A 166 11.41 10.37 -30.81
N GLU A 167 10.65 11.46 -30.97
CA GLU A 167 10.49 12.17 -32.26
C GLU A 167 11.86 12.60 -32.83
N TRP A 168 12.72 13.20 -32.02
CA TRP A 168 14.06 13.62 -32.45
C TRP A 168 14.98 12.43 -32.77
N TYR A 169 14.78 11.29 -32.11
CA TYR A 169 15.51 10.07 -32.40
C TYR A 169 15.16 9.53 -33.79
N GLU A 170 13.88 9.49 -34.14
CA GLU A 170 13.39 8.98 -35.43
C GLU A 170 13.92 9.79 -36.62
N ILE A 171 14.04 11.11 -36.49
CA ILE A 171 14.61 11.98 -37.53
C ILE A 171 16.15 12.03 -37.51
N GLY A 172 16.80 11.14 -36.74
CA GLY A 172 18.26 10.98 -36.70
C GLY A 172 19.00 12.02 -35.88
N ASN A 173 18.31 12.87 -35.13
CA ASN A 173 18.91 13.96 -34.36
C ASN A 173 19.24 13.55 -32.93
N LYS A 174 20.34 12.79 -32.79
CA LYS A 174 20.76 12.18 -31.52
C LYS A 174 21.00 13.18 -30.39
N ARG A 175 21.44 14.41 -30.70
CA ARG A 175 21.74 15.43 -29.68
C ARG A 175 20.46 15.90 -28.98
N PHE A 176 19.46 16.32 -29.74
CA PHE A 176 18.20 16.78 -29.16
C PHE A 176 17.42 15.63 -28.51
N SER A 177 17.43 14.43 -29.12
CA SER A 177 16.84 13.24 -28.49
C SER A 177 17.38 13.02 -27.07
N MET A 178 18.71 13.02 -26.91
CA MET A 178 19.35 12.84 -25.61
C MET A 178 19.06 13.97 -24.62
N GLU A 179 19.01 15.22 -25.09
CA GLU A 179 18.64 16.37 -24.26
C GLU A 179 17.22 16.23 -23.69
N TYR A 180 16.26 15.87 -24.54
CA TYR A 180 14.87 15.65 -24.12
C TYR A 180 14.71 14.44 -23.20
N HIS A 181 15.42 13.34 -23.42
CA HIS A 181 15.40 12.21 -22.46
C HIS A 181 16.02 12.57 -21.11
N ASN A 182 17.06 13.42 -21.08
CA ASN A 182 17.64 13.90 -19.83
C ASN A 182 16.65 14.78 -19.04
N LEU A 183 15.93 15.67 -19.74
CA LEU A 183 14.86 16.47 -19.13
C LEU A 183 13.75 15.57 -18.58
N ALA A 184 13.32 14.55 -19.33
CA ALA A 184 12.34 13.59 -18.84
C ALA A 184 12.80 12.86 -17.57
N ALA A 185 14.08 12.44 -17.53
CA ALA A 185 14.66 11.78 -16.36
C ALA A 185 14.77 12.73 -15.15
N GLU A 186 14.98 14.03 -15.36
CA GLU A 186 14.96 15.02 -14.30
C GLU A 186 13.56 15.18 -13.71
N GLU A 187 12.55 15.30 -14.57
CA GLU A 187 11.14 15.39 -14.15
C GLU A 187 10.70 14.13 -13.40
N ASP A 188 11.13 12.93 -13.83
CA ASP A 188 10.89 11.67 -13.10
C ASP A 188 11.49 11.66 -11.69
N ARG A 189 12.64 12.30 -11.49
CA ARG A 189 13.23 12.46 -10.15
C ARG A 189 12.39 13.37 -9.28
N ARG A 190 11.86 14.47 -9.84
CA ARG A 190 10.97 15.40 -9.13
C ARG A 190 9.65 14.73 -8.74
N VAL A 191 9.07 13.96 -9.66
CA VAL A 191 7.90 13.09 -9.40
C VAL A 191 8.19 12.22 -8.17
N ARG A 192 9.27 11.43 -8.18
CA ARG A 192 9.61 10.54 -7.05
C ARG A 192 9.77 11.27 -5.72
N ALA A 193 10.37 12.45 -5.72
CA ALA A 193 10.52 13.25 -4.50
C ALA A 193 9.15 13.65 -3.92
N ILE A 194 8.22 14.06 -4.78
CA ILE A 194 6.86 14.43 -4.36
C ILE A 194 6.07 13.21 -3.86
N LEU A 195 6.25 12.03 -4.47
CA LEU A 195 5.64 10.79 -3.97
C LEU A 195 6.06 10.49 -2.54
N ILE A 196 7.36 10.61 -2.25
CA ILE A 196 7.93 10.36 -0.91
C ILE A 196 7.35 11.36 0.09
N GLU A 197 7.25 12.64 -0.28
CA GLU A 197 6.68 13.67 0.60
C GLU A 197 5.17 13.46 0.85
N LEU A 198 4.42 13.05 -0.17
CA LEU A 198 3.02 12.68 -0.02
C LEU A 198 2.85 11.47 0.90
N GLU A 199 3.69 10.44 0.76
CA GLU A 199 3.66 9.26 1.63
C GLU A 199 4.02 9.60 3.08
N ASP A 200 4.99 10.49 3.30
CA ASP A 200 5.37 10.97 4.64
C ASP A 200 4.21 11.71 5.31
N LYS A 201 3.58 12.67 4.60
CA LYS A 201 2.47 13.47 5.13
C LYS A 201 1.19 12.66 5.37
N LEU A 202 0.86 11.76 4.46
CA LEU A 202 -0.35 10.94 4.56
C LEU A 202 -0.15 9.71 5.46
N GLY A 203 1.09 9.38 5.82
CA GLY A 203 1.44 8.21 6.62
C GLY A 203 0.97 6.90 5.99
N PRO A 204 0.58 5.89 6.80
CA PRO A 204 0.11 4.60 6.28
C PRO A 204 -1.06 4.70 5.29
N ALA A 205 -1.91 5.73 5.45
CA ALA A 205 -3.06 5.99 4.58
C ALA A 205 -2.67 6.49 3.18
N GLY A 206 -1.48 7.10 3.01
CA GLY A 206 -0.99 7.57 1.72
C GLY A 206 -0.24 6.54 0.90
N SER A 207 0.13 5.42 1.52
CA SER A 207 0.94 4.40 0.86
C SER A 207 0.19 3.81 -0.34
N ILE A 208 0.85 3.78 -1.49
CA ILE A 208 0.32 3.21 -2.75
C ILE A 208 -0.13 1.74 -2.57
N LEU A 209 0.34 1.07 -1.51
CA LEU A 209 0.11 -0.35 -1.23
C LEU A 209 -0.96 -0.65 -0.16
N SER A 210 -1.44 0.31 0.65
CA SER A 210 -2.38 0.02 1.77
C SER A 210 -3.87 0.09 1.36
N PRO A 211 -4.72 -0.94 1.56
CA PRO A 211 -6.13 -0.91 1.14
C PRO A 211 -6.92 0.28 1.74
N GLY A 212 -7.87 0.80 0.97
CA GLY A 212 -8.51 2.11 1.18
C GLY A 212 -8.99 2.36 2.61
N SER A 213 -8.52 3.46 3.20
CA SER A 213 -8.93 3.90 4.53
C SER A 213 -10.06 4.93 4.44
N GLU A 214 -10.98 4.93 5.41
CA GLU A 214 -12.00 5.97 5.59
C GLU A 214 -11.39 7.38 5.61
N ARG A 215 -10.13 7.50 6.02
CA ARG A 215 -9.35 8.74 5.99
C ARG A 215 -9.14 9.31 4.59
N ILE A 216 -8.97 8.47 3.56
CA ILE A 216 -8.85 8.95 2.16
C ILE A 216 -10.16 9.58 1.70
N GLU A 217 -11.29 9.01 2.12
CA GLU A 217 -12.62 9.48 1.74
C GLU A 217 -12.95 10.83 2.39
N ASP A 218 -12.57 11.01 3.66
CA ASP A 218 -12.66 12.30 4.35
C ASP A 218 -11.78 13.39 3.70
N ILE A 219 -10.55 13.05 3.29
CA ILE A 219 -9.67 13.97 2.56
C ILE A 219 -10.30 14.32 1.21
N ARG A 220 -10.89 13.35 0.51
CA ARG A 220 -11.61 13.57 -0.76
C ARG A 220 -12.75 14.57 -0.59
N VAL A 221 -13.65 14.35 0.37
CA VAL A 221 -14.81 15.23 0.59
C VAL A 221 -14.36 16.66 0.90
N LYS A 222 -13.32 16.81 1.72
CA LYS A 222 -12.74 18.13 2.04
C LYS A 222 -12.05 18.77 0.83
N ALA A 223 -11.36 17.99 0.01
CA ALA A 223 -10.74 18.47 -1.21
C ALA A 223 -11.79 18.89 -2.24
N GLU A 224 -12.85 18.10 -2.47
CA GLU A 224 -13.94 18.38 -3.41
C GLU A 224 -14.66 19.71 -3.12
N ALA A 225 -14.62 20.18 -1.88
CA ALA A 225 -15.14 21.49 -1.49
C ALA A 225 -14.23 22.67 -1.88
N LEU A 226 -12.97 22.42 -2.25
CA LEU A 226 -12.07 23.46 -2.77
C LEU A 226 -12.43 23.80 -4.22
N PRO A 227 -12.36 25.08 -4.63
CA PRO A 227 -12.61 25.45 -6.02
C PRO A 227 -11.66 24.67 -6.94
N SER A 228 -12.24 23.98 -7.92
CA SER A 228 -11.47 23.24 -8.91
C SER A 228 -10.50 24.19 -9.59
N PRO A 229 -9.18 23.96 -9.51
CA PRO A 229 -8.23 24.79 -10.24
C PRO A 229 -8.28 24.55 -11.76
N TRP A 230 -9.21 23.73 -12.25
CA TRP A 230 -9.21 23.13 -13.60
C TRP A 230 -10.36 23.59 -14.51
N SER A 231 -10.97 24.76 -14.28
CA SER A 231 -12.25 25.08 -14.92
C SER A 231 -12.20 25.55 -16.39
N GLU A 232 -11.05 25.71 -17.07
CA GLU A 232 -11.06 26.46 -18.36
C GLU A 232 -10.24 25.93 -19.56
N GLU A 233 -9.43 24.86 -19.49
CA GLU A 233 -8.64 24.41 -20.67
C GLU A 233 -9.03 23.02 -21.21
N LYS A 234 -9.48 22.99 -22.49
CA LYS A 234 -9.98 21.80 -23.19
C LYS A 234 -8.93 20.72 -23.49
N GLU A 235 -7.64 21.04 -23.50
CA GLU A 235 -6.55 20.06 -23.75
C GLU A 235 -6.02 19.41 -22.47
N GLY A 236 -6.19 20.03 -21.29
CA GLY A 236 -5.77 19.47 -20.00
C GLY A 236 -6.58 18.25 -19.55
N ASP A 237 -7.72 18.02 -20.19
CA ASP A 237 -8.69 16.98 -19.84
C ASP A 237 -8.16 15.54 -20.11
N PHE A 238 -7.44 15.31 -21.20
CA PHE A 238 -6.93 13.97 -21.53
C PHE A 238 -5.74 13.57 -20.65
N ASP A 239 -4.75 14.45 -20.50
CA ASP A 239 -3.57 14.18 -19.67
C ASP A 239 -3.95 14.04 -18.19
N SER A 240 -4.96 14.78 -17.72
CA SER A 240 -5.51 14.61 -16.37
C SER A 240 -6.17 13.25 -16.18
N ALA A 241 -6.86 12.72 -17.19
CA ALA A 241 -7.40 11.36 -17.14
C ALA A 241 -6.28 10.30 -17.13
N CYS A 242 -5.20 10.49 -17.90
CA CYS A 242 -4.04 9.58 -17.87
C CYS A 242 -3.35 9.59 -16.49
N PHE A 243 -3.22 10.77 -15.88
CA PHE A 243 -2.72 10.90 -14.50
C PHE A 243 -3.62 10.14 -13.51
N PHE A 244 -4.95 10.25 -13.67
CA PHE A 244 -5.91 9.50 -12.87
C PHE A 244 -5.70 7.99 -12.94
N ALA A 245 -5.56 7.42 -14.14
CA ALA A 245 -5.37 5.98 -14.31
C ALA A 245 -4.09 5.45 -13.66
N ARG A 246 -3.04 6.29 -13.58
CA ARG A 246 -1.75 5.91 -13.01
C ARG A 246 -1.75 5.93 -11.49
N TYR A 247 -2.45 6.88 -10.87
CA TYR A 247 -2.52 7.02 -9.41
C TYR A 247 -3.95 7.06 -8.90
N PRO A 248 -4.77 6.01 -9.17
CA PRO A 248 -6.21 6.03 -8.91
C PRO A 248 -6.58 6.24 -7.44
N ARG A 249 -5.63 6.08 -6.51
CA ARG A 249 -5.80 6.37 -5.09
C ARG A 249 -5.65 7.84 -4.75
N TRP A 250 -4.62 8.51 -5.26
CA TRP A 250 -4.36 9.90 -4.93
C TRP A 250 -5.19 10.86 -5.76
N THR A 251 -5.60 10.45 -6.96
CA THR A 251 -6.42 11.27 -7.84
C THR A 251 -7.86 11.39 -7.36
N ARG A 252 -8.32 10.48 -6.50
CA ARG A 252 -9.56 10.67 -5.71
C ARG A 252 -9.47 11.85 -4.74
N LEU A 253 -8.27 12.33 -4.41
CA LEU A 253 -8.07 13.50 -3.56
C LEU A 253 -8.01 14.81 -4.35
N VAL A 254 -8.06 14.76 -5.70
CA VAL A 254 -7.98 15.95 -6.55
C VAL A 254 -9.37 16.27 -7.13
N PRO A 255 -9.95 17.43 -6.79
CA PRO A 255 -11.28 17.82 -7.27
C PRO A 255 -11.36 17.88 -8.79
N GLY A 256 -12.45 17.35 -9.36
CA GLY A 256 -12.71 17.36 -10.80
C GLY A 256 -11.94 16.29 -11.60
N LEU A 257 -10.88 15.71 -11.05
CA LEU A 257 -10.04 14.76 -11.78
C LEU A 257 -10.74 13.41 -12.03
N TYR A 258 -11.60 12.98 -11.10
CA TYR A 258 -12.42 11.78 -11.28
C TYR A 258 -13.47 11.96 -12.38
N SER A 259 -14.16 13.10 -12.42
CA SER A 259 -15.12 13.40 -13.51
C SER A 259 -14.42 13.45 -14.86
N THR A 260 -13.18 13.96 -14.91
CA THR A 260 -12.36 13.93 -16.11
C THR A 260 -12.01 12.49 -16.50
N TYR A 261 -11.57 11.65 -15.57
CA TYR A 261 -11.35 10.22 -15.85
C TYR A 261 -12.60 9.51 -16.40
N GLU A 262 -13.75 9.68 -15.74
CA GLU A 262 -15.01 9.06 -16.15
C GLU A 262 -15.42 9.46 -17.58
N LYS A 263 -15.10 10.68 -18.00
CA LYS A 263 -15.32 11.17 -19.37
C LYS A 263 -14.43 10.48 -20.41
N TRP A 264 -13.21 10.08 -20.04
CA TRP A 264 -12.18 9.59 -20.96
C TRP A 264 -11.90 8.09 -20.88
N LYS A 265 -12.38 7.40 -19.85
CA LYS A 265 -12.07 5.98 -19.57
C LYS A 265 -12.38 5.03 -20.75
N ASP A 266 -13.33 5.40 -21.59
CA ASP A 266 -13.78 4.63 -22.76
C ASP A 266 -13.25 5.20 -24.11
N ASP A 267 -12.46 6.29 -24.11
CA ASP A 267 -11.91 6.87 -25.33
C ASP A 267 -10.85 5.93 -25.95
N PRO A 268 -10.92 5.60 -27.25
CA PRO A 268 -9.96 4.68 -27.88
C PRO A 268 -8.49 5.11 -27.77
N ARG A 269 -8.19 6.41 -27.72
CA ARG A 269 -6.82 6.93 -27.52
C ARG A 269 -6.36 6.66 -26.10
N PHE A 270 -7.24 6.89 -25.13
CA PHE A 270 -7.00 6.59 -23.74
C PHE A 270 -6.73 5.09 -23.56
N LEU A 271 -7.56 4.23 -24.14
CA LEU A 271 -7.43 2.78 -24.10
C LEU A 271 -6.21 2.23 -24.86
N ALA A 272 -5.71 2.94 -25.88
CA ALA A 272 -4.49 2.57 -26.62
C ALA A 272 -3.21 2.91 -25.84
N GLU A 273 -3.25 3.94 -24.99
CA GLU A 273 -2.13 4.31 -24.12
C GLU A 273 -2.18 3.60 -22.75
N ALA A 274 -3.38 3.35 -22.23
CA ALA A 274 -3.69 2.62 -21.00
C ALA A 274 -3.19 1.15 -20.88
N PRO A 275 -2.81 0.38 -21.93
CA PRO A 275 -2.34 -1.00 -21.74
C PRO A 275 -1.05 -1.05 -20.91
N LYS A 276 -0.31 0.06 -20.82
CA LYS A 276 0.86 0.25 -19.95
C LYS A 276 0.52 0.73 -18.53
N PHE A 277 -0.75 1.04 -18.25
CA PHE A 277 -1.25 1.65 -17.02
C PHE A 277 -2.10 0.70 -16.16
N ARG A 278 -1.97 -0.63 -16.33
CA ARG A 278 -2.75 -1.56 -15.50
C ARG A 278 -2.59 -1.19 -14.01
N PRO A 279 -3.67 -0.81 -13.31
CA PRO A 279 -3.60 -0.68 -11.88
C PRO A 279 -3.26 -2.06 -11.32
N ILE A 280 -2.29 -2.12 -10.41
CA ILE A 280 -1.98 -3.33 -9.64
C ILE A 280 -3.10 -3.52 -8.60
N ASN A 281 -4.35 -3.62 -9.05
CA ASN A 281 -5.50 -3.92 -8.22
C ASN A 281 -6.17 -5.18 -8.76
N PRO A 282 -6.01 -6.34 -8.10
CA PRO A 282 -6.57 -7.63 -8.53
C PRO A 282 -8.11 -7.67 -8.60
N SER A 283 -8.79 -6.67 -8.03
CA SER A 283 -10.26 -6.64 -7.95
C SER A 283 -10.97 -6.10 -9.21
N TRP A 284 -10.23 -5.60 -10.20
CA TRP A 284 -10.82 -5.13 -11.45
C TRP A 284 -10.72 -6.24 -12.50
N LYS A 285 -11.79 -7.03 -12.63
CA LYS A 285 -12.02 -7.88 -13.81
C LYS A 285 -13.07 -7.22 -14.73
N PRO A 286 -12.96 -7.43 -16.04
CA PRO A 286 -13.77 -6.75 -17.06
C PRO A 286 -15.26 -6.96 -16.89
#